data_AF-A0A1I1KK56-F1
#
_entry.id   AF-A0A1I1KK56-F1
#
_cell.length_a   1.000
_cell.length_b   1.000
_cell.length_c   1.000
_cell.angle_alpha   90.00
_cell.angle_beta   90.00
_cell.angle_gamma   90.00
#
_symmetry.space_group_name_H-M   'P 1'
#
loop_
_entity.id
_entity.type
_entity.pdbx_description
1 polymer ?
#
loop_
_entity_poly.entity_id
_entity_poly.type
_entity_poly.pdbx_seq_one_letter_code
_entity_poly.pdbx_strand_id
1 'polypeptide(L)'
;MKKFTQRVWIAVVTLMLLTAAFPPAQAQERHPWQVGLFGGTSATLGNYHGDTARANLGYVGGVFADHYFGGGNFGLGIDVRILQHPVWGRDSLIFENGYLATTYDNTKRFRHFGLAIGPTYQFTAGKFSLEAFVKGGLLYQQFPAYQRHLVYTVENPQTGTGMRTDTLLVRASANASDNAWAWMGVGGLRFNYALSPNWSVFAQGDYLSTFGRQFGGKDSDFFIEEREEMLPIAPNTFVNNGYDHYTDHTAVRSTYTQAVNMTVGVKYTFGKRKARKPVERPVPPVVETVPDVQPVQQQPKDVLVVVKDKQTGLALSGVKVVIDGGDGEQVSITNAHGEAERLAGAKSGTYRISGEKNGIRTTEVVLTAADFAGGGATIYKELLHDDPRFTLIGETVEGNSDRKLAGINTTLTNEGTDANMSQVSDGEGKFIYQLDQRADYNVVANQAGKYSQTERVTTKGLDRSKTLYVTLKLGVSDLEEGASWVLKNILYDFDRSNIRPDAARVLDNVANIMQQNPTLRIELSSHTDSRGNDAYNLSLSQRRADAAVAYLVRKGIDRSRMVARGYGETRLLNDCGNGVDCPEELHQANRRTEIEVLNY
;
A
#
# COMPACT_ATOMS: atom_id res chain seq x y z
N MET A 1 5.74 3.83 -1.71
CA MET A 1 6.12 2.60 -2.45
C MET A 1 7.03 1.64 -1.68
N LYS A 2 8.09 2.07 -0.96
CA LYS A 2 8.87 1.19 -0.05
C LYS A 2 8.01 0.38 0.95
N LYS A 3 6.93 1.00 1.47
CA LYS A 3 5.97 0.33 2.38
C LYS A 3 5.10 -0.73 1.69
N PHE A 4 4.88 -0.66 0.36
CA PHE A 4 4.08 -1.63 -0.38
C PHE A 4 4.89 -2.90 -0.64
N THR A 5 6.14 -2.76 -1.06
CA THR A 5 7.08 -3.89 -1.22
C THR A 5 7.37 -4.59 0.10
N GLN A 6 7.55 -3.84 1.20
CA GLN A 6 7.73 -4.42 2.52
C GLN A 6 6.46 -5.16 3.02
N ARG A 7 5.26 -4.63 2.73
CA ARG A 7 3.99 -5.28 3.08
C ARG A 7 3.69 -6.52 2.23
N VAL A 8 4.09 -6.56 0.95
CA VAL A 8 3.98 -7.77 0.12
C VAL A 8 4.94 -8.85 0.61
N TRP A 9 6.19 -8.49 0.92
CA TRP A 9 7.16 -9.42 1.52
C TRP A 9 6.70 -9.95 2.88
N ILE A 10 6.20 -9.08 3.76
CA ILE A 10 5.64 -9.49 5.05
C ILE A 10 4.42 -10.38 4.81
N ALA A 11 3.47 -10.01 3.95
CA ALA A 11 2.28 -10.82 3.68
C ALA A 11 2.63 -12.22 3.15
N VAL A 12 3.63 -12.35 2.27
CA VAL A 12 4.03 -13.66 1.75
C VAL A 12 4.80 -14.49 2.78
N VAL A 13 5.68 -13.87 3.58
CA VAL A 13 6.40 -14.55 4.68
C VAL A 13 5.44 -14.93 5.82
N THR A 14 4.47 -14.09 6.14
CA THR A 14 3.42 -14.35 7.12
C THR A 14 2.48 -15.46 6.65
N LEU A 15 2.12 -15.50 5.36
CA LEU A 15 1.37 -16.62 4.78
C LEU A 15 2.18 -17.94 4.83
N MET A 16 3.50 -17.90 4.60
CA MET A 16 4.37 -19.07 4.76
C MET A 16 4.44 -19.55 6.22
N LEU A 17 4.55 -18.65 7.19
CA LEU A 17 4.61 -18.99 8.62
C LEU A 17 3.27 -19.53 9.16
N LEU A 18 2.13 -19.04 8.68
CA LEU A 18 0.79 -19.51 9.09
C LEU A 18 0.46 -20.92 8.57
N THR A 19 1.03 -21.34 7.43
CA THR A 19 0.77 -22.67 6.86
C THR A 19 1.60 -23.81 7.48
N ALA A 20 2.59 -23.47 8.33
CA ALA A 20 3.35 -24.43 9.13
C ALA A 20 2.58 -24.92 10.38
N ALA A 21 1.40 -24.36 10.69
CA ALA A 21 0.62 -24.65 11.88
C ALA A 21 -0.52 -25.67 11.69
N PHE A 22 -0.67 -26.28 10.51
CA PHE A 22 -1.66 -27.33 10.26
C PHE A 22 -1.05 -28.73 10.44
N PRO A 23 -1.72 -29.67 11.14
CA PRO A 23 -1.27 -31.05 11.20
C PRO A 23 -1.36 -31.69 9.79
N PRO A 24 -0.44 -32.60 9.43
CA PRO A 24 -0.45 -33.24 8.11
C PRO A 24 -1.72 -34.08 7.96
N ALA A 25 -2.59 -33.71 7.01
CA ALA A 25 -3.64 -34.59 6.53
C ALA A 25 -3.01 -35.82 5.86
N GLN A 26 -3.68 -36.97 6.02
CA GLN A 26 -3.24 -38.31 5.61
C GLN A 26 -2.54 -38.37 4.24
N ALA A 27 -1.49 -39.19 4.22
CA ALA A 27 -0.57 -39.44 3.12
C ALA A 27 -1.22 -39.48 1.72
N GLN A 28 -1.02 -38.41 0.96
CA GLN A 28 -1.34 -38.34 -0.46
C GLN A 28 -0.07 -38.64 -1.28
N GLU A 29 -0.14 -39.65 -2.17
CA GLU A 29 1.02 -40.15 -2.92
C GLU A 29 1.66 -39.09 -3.85
N ARG A 30 2.90 -38.70 -3.49
CA ARG A 30 4.15 -38.58 -4.27
C ARG A 30 4.11 -37.95 -5.67
N HIS A 31 4.26 -36.63 -5.70
CA HIS A 31 4.75 -35.90 -6.88
C HIS A 31 5.90 -34.96 -6.51
N PRO A 32 7.14 -35.49 -6.43
CA PRO A 32 8.27 -34.70 -5.98
C PRO A 32 8.66 -33.62 -6.97
N TRP A 33 8.40 -33.78 -8.28
CA TRP A 33 8.87 -32.83 -9.30
C TRP A 33 7.72 -32.28 -10.13
N GLN A 34 7.75 -30.96 -10.34
CA GLN A 34 6.87 -30.24 -11.24
C GLN A 34 7.72 -29.31 -12.11
N VAL A 35 7.41 -29.23 -13.40
CA VAL A 35 8.07 -28.30 -14.32
C VAL A 35 7.03 -27.53 -15.09
N GLY A 36 7.31 -26.28 -15.43
CA GLY A 36 6.40 -25.50 -16.24
C GLY A 36 7.09 -24.47 -17.10
N LEU A 37 6.37 -24.06 -18.15
CA LEU A 37 6.72 -22.97 -19.06
C LEU A 37 5.63 -21.91 -18.92
N PHE A 38 6.03 -20.64 -18.82
CA PHE A 38 5.14 -19.50 -18.72
C PHE A 38 5.53 -18.38 -19.68
N GLY A 39 4.53 -17.58 -20.04
CA GLY A 39 4.70 -16.36 -20.81
C GLY A 39 3.58 -15.37 -20.53
N GLY A 40 3.85 -14.08 -20.69
CA GLY A 40 2.86 -13.04 -20.51
C GLY A 40 3.44 -11.64 -20.52
N THR A 41 2.78 -10.74 -19.79
CA THR A 41 3.10 -9.33 -19.76
C THR A 41 3.87 -8.95 -18.50
N SER A 42 4.72 -7.94 -18.63
CA SER A 42 5.52 -7.40 -17.54
C SER A 42 5.34 -5.89 -17.49
N ALA A 43 4.64 -5.41 -16.47
CA ALA A 43 4.40 -4.00 -16.22
C ALA A 43 5.49 -3.44 -15.31
N THR A 44 6.21 -2.44 -15.79
CA THR A 44 7.28 -1.76 -15.06
C THR A 44 6.70 -0.82 -13.99
N LEU A 45 7.46 -0.56 -12.92
CA LEU A 45 7.02 0.28 -11.80
C LEU A 45 8.06 1.34 -11.40
N GLY A 46 7.62 2.38 -10.69
CA GLY A 46 8.50 3.39 -10.10
C GLY A 46 9.33 4.13 -11.14
N ASN A 47 10.57 4.50 -10.79
CA ASN A 47 11.49 5.20 -11.69
C ASN A 47 11.95 4.33 -12.87
N TYR A 48 11.75 3.00 -12.78
CA TYR A 48 11.98 2.10 -13.89
C TYR A 48 10.95 2.34 -15.01
N HIS A 49 9.70 2.62 -14.66
CA HIS A 49 8.67 3.06 -15.60
C HIS A 49 8.72 4.57 -15.90
N GLY A 50 8.96 5.37 -14.87
CA GLY A 50 8.91 6.83 -14.91
C GLY A 50 10.10 7.48 -15.62
N ASP A 51 10.43 8.71 -15.20
CA ASP A 51 11.30 9.59 -15.99
C ASP A 51 12.73 9.11 -16.18
N THR A 52 13.25 8.24 -15.31
CA THR A 52 14.63 7.75 -15.39
C THR A 52 14.81 6.75 -16.53
N ALA A 53 14.23 5.55 -16.42
CA ALA A 53 14.41 4.50 -17.44
C ALA A 53 13.39 4.55 -18.57
N ARG A 54 12.19 5.12 -18.31
CA ARG A 54 11.08 5.18 -19.28
C ARG A 54 10.75 3.80 -19.90
N ALA A 55 10.92 2.74 -19.12
CA ALA A 55 10.65 1.38 -19.57
C ALA A 55 9.14 1.15 -19.60
N ASN A 56 8.62 0.63 -20.71
CA ASN A 56 7.20 0.39 -20.93
C ASN A 56 6.76 -1.02 -20.56
N LEU A 57 5.45 -1.23 -20.66
CA LEU A 57 4.86 -2.56 -20.69
C LEU A 57 5.62 -3.45 -21.67
N GLY A 58 6.10 -4.56 -21.14
CA GLY A 58 6.93 -5.51 -21.84
C GLY A 58 6.38 -6.91 -21.75
N TYR A 59 7.25 -7.86 -22.06
CA TYR A 59 6.94 -9.29 -22.00
C TYR A 59 7.88 -9.99 -21.05
N VAL A 60 7.36 -11.04 -20.43
CA VAL A 60 8.11 -11.97 -19.60
C VAL A 60 7.80 -13.39 -20.06
N GLY A 61 8.82 -14.24 -20.08
CA GLY A 61 8.67 -15.66 -20.35
C GLY A 61 9.75 -16.45 -19.65
N GLY A 62 9.47 -17.70 -19.31
CA GLY A 62 10.40 -18.47 -18.51
C GLY A 62 9.96 -19.89 -18.25
N VAL A 63 10.84 -20.61 -17.57
CA VAL A 63 10.61 -21.98 -17.10
C VAL A 63 10.85 -22.06 -15.60
N PHE A 64 10.17 -22.98 -14.94
CA PHE A 64 10.46 -23.31 -13.55
C PHE A 64 10.51 -24.82 -13.36
N ALA A 65 11.22 -25.23 -12.31
CA ALA A 65 11.24 -26.58 -11.80
C ALA A 65 11.10 -26.52 -10.28
N ASP A 66 10.01 -27.08 -9.75
CA ASP A 66 9.67 -27.08 -8.35
C ASP A 66 9.75 -28.50 -7.79
N HIS A 67 10.46 -28.68 -6.68
CA HIS A 67 10.58 -29.94 -5.95
C HIS A 67 9.86 -29.89 -4.60
N TYR A 68 8.86 -30.74 -4.37
CA TYR A 68 8.10 -30.77 -3.11
C TYR A 68 8.57 -31.92 -2.20
N PHE A 69 8.84 -31.59 -0.93
CA PHE A 69 9.43 -32.53 0.03
C PHE A 69 8.37 -33.26 0.87
N GLY A 70 8.62 -34.55 1.16
CA GLY A 70 8.08 -35.23 2.33
C GLY A 70 6.56 -35.33 2.48
N GLY A 71 5.77 -35.38 1.40
CA GLY A 71 4.30 -35.46 1.49
C GLY A 71 3.64 -34.19 2.03
N GLY A 72 4.42 -33.13 2.24
CA GLY A 72 3.94 -31.82 2.66
C GLY A 72 3.68 -30.89 1.48
N ASN A 73 3.17 -29.72 1.82
CA ASN A 73 2.87 -28.64 0.88
C ASN A 73 4.10 -27.79 0.53
N PHE A 74 5.22 -27.96 1.25
CA PHE A 74 6.43 -27.19 1.07
C PHE A 74 7.39 -27.80 0.03
N GLY A 75 8.03 -26.94 -0.75
CA GLY A 75 9.01 -27.31 -1.76
C GLY A 75 10.08 -26.23 -1.98
N LEU A 76 11.07 -26.58 -2.80
CA LEU A 76 12.11 -25.68 -3.29
C LEU A 76 12.03 -25.62 -4.81
N GLY A 77 12.05 -24.42 -5.37
CA GLY A 77 11.88 -24.19 -6.79
C GLY A 77 12.97 -23.34 -7.40
N ILE A 78 13.34 -23.67 -8.63
CA ILE A 78 14.19 -22.86 -9.50
C ILE A 78 13.29 -22.17 -10.53
N ASP A 79 13.62 -20.93 -10.87
CA ASP A 79 12.92 -20.11 -11.85
C ASP A 79 13.95 -19.45 -12.78
N VAL A 80 13.76 -19.64 -14.07
CA VAL A 80 14.56 -19.02 -15.13
C VAL A 80 13.63 -18.18 -15.97
N ARG A 81 13.92 -16.89 -16.12
CA ARG A 81 13.05 -15.96 -16.84
C ARG A 81 13.81 -14.98 -17.70
N ILE A 82 13.16 -14.55 -18.77
CA ILE A 82 13.60 -13.48 -19.65
C ILE A 82 12.55 -12.38 -19.59
N LEU A 83 12.98 -11.14 -19.42
CA LEU A 83 12.12 -9.95 -19.47
C LEU A 83 12.61 -9.02 -20.57
N GLN A 84 11.68 -8.37 -21.27
CA GLN A 84 12.01 -7.34 -22.24
C GLN A 84 11.04 -6.16 -22.12
N HIS A 85 11.57 -4.96 -21.86
CA HIS A 85 10.80 -3.72 -21.78
C HIS A 85 11.28 -2.72 -22.82
N PRO A 86 10.43 -2.27 -23.77
CA PRO A 86 10.79 -1.21 -24.70
C PRO A 86 10.88 0.15 -23.99
N VAL A 87 11.64 1.09 -24.53
CA VAL A 87 11.70 2.48 -24.02
C VAL A 87 10.60 3.32 -24.68
N TRP A 88 10.02 4.30 -23.99
CA TRP A 88 9.02 5.22 -24.57
C TRP A 88 9.59 6.00 -25.76
N GLY A 89 8.97 5.82 -26.94
CA GLY A 89 9.49 6.29 -28.22
C GLY A 89 8.80 7.53 -28.80
N ARG A 90 8.62 8.60 -28.03
CA ARG A 90 8.45 9.94 -28.63
C ARG A 90 9.80 10.66 -28.64
N ASP A 91 10.74 10.02 -29.32
CA ASP A 91 12.16 10.39 -29.27
C ASP A 91 12.50 11.62 -30.09
N SER A 92 11.59 12.05 -30.97
CA SER A 92 11.79 13.24 -31.78
C SER A 92 10.65 14.25 -31.68
N LEU A 93 11.01 15.48 -31.33
CA LEU A 93 10.14 16.65 -31.34
C LEU A 93 10.72 17.63 -32.35
N ILE A 94 9.94 18.04 -33.35
CA ILE A 94 10.34 19.08 -34.30
C ILE A 94 9.71 20.39 -33.84
N PHE A 95 10.50 21.46 -33.83
CA PHE A 95 10.07 22.82 -33.53
C PHE A 95 10.52 23.78 -34.64
N GLU A 96 10.25 25.07 -34.51
CA GLU A 96 10.29 26.03 -35.63
C GLU A 96 11.64 26.07 -36.37
N ASN A 97 12.75 26.04 -35.61
CA ASN A 97 14.10 26.14 -36.16
C ASN A 97 15.00 24.95 -35.81
N GLY A 98 14.43 23.80 -35.42
CA GLY A 98 15.22 22.67 -34.96
C GLY A 98 14.42 21.45 -34.54
N TYR A 99 15.11 20.51 -33.89
CA TYR A 99 14.51 19.31 -33.37
C TYR A 99 15.24 18.79 -32.13
N LEU A 100 14.50 18.07 -31.30
CA LEU A 100 15.02 17.19 -30.27
C LEU A 100 15.04 15.78 -30.85
N ALA A 101 16.14 15.04 -30.74
CA ALA A 101 16.24 13.66 -31.21
C ALA A 101 17.05 12.77 -30.28
N THR A 102 16.56 11.55 -30.03
CA THR A 102 17.29 10.49 -29.33
C THR A 102 17.95 9.53 -30.32
N THR A 103 19.27 9.43 -30.26
CA THR A 103 20.08 8.42 -30.95
C THR A 103 20.36 7.28 -29.98
N TYR A 104 20.24 6.03 -30.45
CA TYR A 104 20.53 4.85 -29.64
C TYR A 104 21.77 4.16 -30.17
N ASP A 105 22.73 3.91 -29.28
CA ASP A 105 23.99 3.25 -29.60
C ASP A 105 23.83 1.73 -29.62
N ASN A 106 22.79 1.21 -28.97
CA ASN A 106 22.42 -0.20 -28.98
C ASN A 106 20.89 -0.40 -29.12
N THR A 107 20.32 -1.42 -28.47
CA THR A 107 18.90 -1.74 -28.59
C THR A 107 17.99 -0.77 -27.83
N LYS A 108 16.84 -0.40 -28.41
CA LYS A 108 15.80 0.44 -27.77
C LYS A 108 14.94 -0.31 -26.73
N ARG A 109 15.57 -1.16 -25.91
CA ARG A 109 14.88 -2.04 -24.98
C ARG A 109 15.80 -2.44 -23.84
N PHE A 110 15.23 -2.54 -22.65
CA PHE A 110 15.81 -3.30 -21.56
C PHE A 110 15.62 -4.78 -21.82
N ARG A 111 16.67 -5.59 -21.61
CA ARG A 111 16.60 -7.05 -21.71
C ARG A 111 17.22 -7.66 -20.48
N HIS A 112 16.47 -8.53 -19.81
CA HIS A 112 16.93 -9.14 -18.56
C HIS A 112 16.83 -10.66 -18.64
N PHE A 113 17.80 -11.33 -18.06
CA PHE A 113 17.80 -12.77 -17.83
C PHE A 113 17.95 -13.03 -16.33
N GLY A 114 16.95 -13.68 -15.73
CA GLY A 114 16.90 -13.97 -14.31
C GLY A 114 17.03 -15.45 -14.02
N LEU A 115 17.80 -15.79 -12.99
CA LEU A 115 17.85 -17.11 -12.37
C LEU A 115 17.60 -16.93 -10.88
N ALA A 116 16.54 -17.55 -10.36
CA ALA A 116 16.16 -17.47 -8.96
C ALA A 116 15.87 -18.86 -8.38
N ILE A 117 16.16 -19.02 -7.09
CA ILE A 117 15.85 -20.21 -6.31
C ILE A 117 15.15 -19.80 -5.02
N GLY A 118 14.21 -20.61 -4.54
CA GLY A 118 13.60 -20.36 -3.25
C GLY A 118 12.39 -21.22 -2.93
N PRO A 119 11.80 -21.02 -1.75
CA PRO A 119 10.66 -21.80 -1.30
C PRO A 119 9.43 -21.63 -2.20
N THR A 120 8.71 -22.73 -2.34
CA THR A 120 7.36 -22.78 -2.91
C THR A 120 6.45 -23.54 -1.94
N TYR A 121 5.19 -23.14 -1.85
CA TYR A 121 4.18 -23.80 -1.04
C TYR A 121 2.94 -24.04 -1.88
N GLN A 122 2.47 -25.28 -1.95
CA GLN A 122 1.29 -25.67 -2.72
C GLN A 122 0.14 -26.09 -1.81
N PHE A 123 -1.06 -25.66 -2.14
CA PHE A 123 -2.29 -26.20 -1.60
C PHE A 123 -3.12 -26.76 -2.75
N THR A 124 -3.67 -27.97 -2.60
CA THR A 124 -4.42 -28.65 -3.66
C THR A 124 -5.80 -29.05 -3.17
N ALA A 125 -6.84 -28.66 -3.91
CA ALA A 125 -8.23 -29.03 -3.67
C ALA A 125 -8.86 -29.52 -4.99
N GLY A 126 -8.98 -30.84 -5.13
CA GLY A 126 -9.54 -31.47 -6.33
C GLY A 126 -8.71 -31.19 -7.58
N LYS A 127 -9.30 -30.50 -8.56
CA LYS A 127 -8.60 -30.07 -9.80
C LYS A 127 -7.86 -28.75 -9.66
N PHE A 128 -8.04 -28.02 -8.56
CA PHE A 128 -7.43 -26.71 -8.37
C PHE A 128 -6.23 -26.81 -7.43
N SER A 129 -5.18 -26.04 -7.71
CA SER A 129 -4.07 -25.88 -6.79
C SER A 129 -3.58 -24.44 -6.77
N LEU A 130 -3.38 -23.88 -5.57
CA LEU A 130 -2.76 -22.59 -5.36
C LEU A 130 -1.31 -22.80 -4.91
N GLU A 131 -0.37 -22.14 -5.57
CA GLU A 131 1.03 -22.14 -5.19
C GLU A 131 1.49 -20.72 -4.84
N ALA A 132 2.17 -20.57 -3.72
CA ALA A 132 2.84 -19.35 -3.31
C ALA A 132 4.35 -19.56 -3.35
N PHE A 133 5.08 -18.66 -3.98
CA PHE A 133 6.54 -18.77 -4.08
C PHE A 133 7.23 -17.45 -3.78
N VAL A 134 8.42 -17.56 -3.19
CA VAL A 134 9.36 -16.45 -2.98
C VAL A 134 10.73 -16.97 -3.35
N LYS A 135 11.37 -16.37 -4.34
CA LYS A 135 12.66 -16.80 -4.88
C LYS A 135 13.63 -15.62 -4.92
N GLY A 136 14.89 -15.90 -4.63
CA GLY A 136 15.99 -14.93 -4.71
C GLY A 136 17.06 -15.45 -5.66
N GLY A 137 17.79 -14.54 -6.31
CA GLY A 137 18.88 -14.94 -7.19
C GLY A 137 19.50 -13.78 -7.95
N LEU A 138 19.92 -14.02 -9.18
CA LEU A 138 20.66 -13.08 -10.00
C LEU A 138 19.87 -12.67 -11.24
N LEU A 139 19.94 -11.38 -11.55
CA LEU A 139 19.44 -10.80 -12.79
C LEU A 139 20.60 -10.24 -13.58
N TYR A 140 20.87 -10.84 -14.74
CA TYR A 140 21.69 -10.21 -15.76
C TYR A 140 20.83 -9.21 -16.53
N GLN A 141 21.25 -7.96 -16.51
CA GLN A 141 20.53 -6.83 -17.09
C GLN A 141 21.32 -6.29 -18.27
N GLN A 142 20.62 -6.00 -19.36
CA GLN A 142 21.12 -5.25 -20.50
C GLN A 142 20.28 -3.99 -20.65
N PHE A 143 20.97 -2.86 -20.70
CA PHE A 143 20.40 -1.52 -20.70
C PHE A 143 20.48 -0.89 -22.11
N PRO A 144 19.48 -0.07 -22.49
CA PRO A 144 19.59 0.76 -23.67
C PRO A 144 20.66 1.84 -23.44
N ALA A 145 21.57 1.99 -24.40
CA ALA A 145 22.54 3.09 -24.48
C ALA A 145 22.03 4.11 -25.50
N TYR A 146 21.92 5.36 -25.08
CA TYR A 146 21.36 6.43 -25.91
C TYR A 146 21.84 7.82 -25.51
N GLN A 147 21.72 8.75 -26.46
CA GLN A 147 21.95 10.17 -26.28
C GLN A 147 20.84 10.98 -26.93
N ARG A 148 20.38 12.03 -26.26
CA ARG A 148 19.34 12.93 -26.72
C ARG A 148 19.91 14.33 -26.88
N HIS A 149 19.82 14.84 -28.10
CA HIS A 149 20.34 16.15 -28.46
C HIS A 149 19.20 17.10 -28.81
N LEU A 150 19.33 18.35 -28.38
CA LEU A 150 18.62 19.50 -28.91
C LEU A 150 19.47 20.10 -30.03
N VAL A 151 18.96 20.10 -31.26
CA VAL A 151 19.62 20.64 -32.45
C VAL A 151 18.79 21.79 -32.97
N TYR A 152 19.36 22.98 -33.13
CA TYR A 152 18.64 24.15 -33.61
C TYR A 152 19.53 25.04 -34.46
N THR A 153 18.92 25.85 -35.32
CA THR A 153 19.64 26.73 -36.26
C THR A 153 19.29 28.18 -36.01
N VAL A 154 20.32 29.02 -35.87
CA VAL A 154 20.21 30.46 -35.63
C VAL A 154 21.08 31.23 -36.62
N GLU A 155 20.82 32.51 -36.81
CA GLU A 155 21.70 33.38 -37.59
C GLU A 155 23.09 33.47 -36.95
N ASN A 156 24.15 33.48 -37.77
CA ASN A 156 25.51 33.52 -37.26
C ASN A 156 25.78 34.88 -36.58
N PRO A 157 25.97 34.91 -35.24
CA PRO A 157 26.12 36.17 -34.51
C PRO A 157 27.46 36.88 -34.80
N GLN A 158 28.43 36.19 -35.40
CA GLN A 158 29.75 36.77 -35.73
C GLN A 158 29.77 37.45 -37.10
N THR A 159 29.02 36.93 -38.07
CA THR A 159 29.02 37.43 -39.45
C THR A 159 27.77 38.23 -39.79
N GLY A 160 26.68 38.11 -39.01
CA GLY A 160 25.40 38.74 -39.31
C GLY A 160 24.80 38.31 -40.65
N THR A 161 25.30 37.22 -41.21
CA THR A 161 24.87 36.61 -42.47
C THR A 161 25.15 35.11 -42.42
N GLY A 162 24.19 34.30 -42.85
CA GLY A 162 24.29 32.83 -42.86
C GLY A 162 23.78 32.19 -41.57
N MET A 163 23.49 30.89 -41.64
CA MET A 163 22.91 30.11 -40.54
C MET A 163 23.99 29.26 -39.85
N ARG A 164 23.92 29.16 -38.53
CA ARG A 164 24.74 28.29 -37.67
C ARG A 164 23.84 27.26 -36.99
N THR A 165 24.25 26.00 -37.00
CA THR A 165 23.58 24.93 -36.26
C THR A 165 24.30 24.69 -34.94
N ASP A 166 23.55 24.76 -33.84
CA ASP A 166 24.02 24.44 -32.50
C ASP A 166 23.40 23.14 -32.00
N THR A 167 24.14 22.44 -31.15
CA THR A 167 23.74 21.14 -30.59
C THR A 167 24.03 21.12 -29.10
N LEU A 168 23.02 20.76 -28.30
CA LEU A 168 23.12 20.59 -26.86
C LEU A 168 22.74 19.16 -26.47
N LEU A 169 23.63 18.44 -25.79
CA LEU A 169 23.30 17.15 -25.17
C LEU A 169 22.42 17.42 -23.94
N VAL A 170 21.17 16.96 -23.97
CA VAL A 170 20.20 17.19 -22.89
C VAL A 170 19.99 15.97 -22.02
N ARG A 171 20.21 14.75 -22.54
CA ARG A 171 20.08 13.51 -21.77
C ARG A 171 20.91 12.39 -22.39
N ALA A 172 21.59 11.58 -21.58
CA ALA A 172 22.28 10.38 -22.04
C ALA A 172 22.21 9.25 -21.00
N SER A 173 22.29 8.00 -21.46
CA SER A 173 22.64 6.88 -20.57
C SER A 173 24.07 7.06 -20.06
N ALA A 174 24.28 6.90 -18.74
CA ALA A 174 25.55 7.18 -18.07
C ALA A 174 26.20 5.94 -17.42
N ASN A 175 25.71 4.74 -17.72
CA ASN A 175 26.31 3.50 -17.23
C ASN A 175 27.72 3.28 -17.80
N ALA A 176 28.67 2.85 -16.95
CA ALA A 176 30.02 2.45 -17.39
C ALA A 176 30.03 1.26 -18.36
N SER A 177 28.98 0.45 -18.37
CA SER A 177 28.74 -0.65 -19.31
C SER A 177 27.24 -0.80 -19.56
N ASP A 178 26.86 -1.22 -20.77
CA ASP A 178 25.47 -1.47 -21.15
C ASP A 178 24.88 -2.75 -20.54
N ASN A 179 25.64 -3.46 -19.70
CA ASN A 179 25.17 -4.63 -18.99
C ASN A 179 25.64 -4.65 -17.54
N ALA A 180 24.84 -5.25 -16.68
CA ALA A 180 25.08 -5.33 -15.26
C ALA A 180 24.47 -6.59 -14.66
N TRP A 181 25.13 -7.15 -13.64
CA TRP A 181 24.52 -8.15 -12.78
C TRP A 181 23.88 -7.44 -11.58
N ALA A 182 22.77 -7.99 -11.08
CA ALA A 182 22.13 -7.52 -9.85
C ALA A 182 21.56 -8.69 -9.06
N TRP A 183 21.43 -8.51 -7.75
CA TRP A 183 20.59 -9.41 -6.97
C TRP A 183 19.12 -9.13 -7.28
N MET A 184 18.31 -10.19 -7.37
CA MET A 184 16.87 -10.09 -7.60
C MET A 184 16.07 -10.91 -6.60
N GLY A 185 14.87 -10.42 -6.33
CA GLY A 185 13.82 -11.15 -5.63
C GLY A 185 12.58 -11.21 -6.51
N VAL A 186 11.92 -12.36 -6.51
CA VAL A 186 10.61 -12.54 -7.13
C VAL A 186 9.68 -13.26 -6.16
N GLY A 187 8.46 -12.74 -6.00
CA GLY A 187 7.43 -13.37 -5.18
C GLY A 187 6.06 -13.29 -5.84
N GLY A 188 5.28 -14.36 -5.77
CA GLY A 188 4.01 -14.42 -6.47
C GLY A 188 3.12 -15.58 -6.09
N LEU A 189 1.95 -15.61 -6.73
CA LEU A 189 0.94 -16.66 -6.61
C LEU A 189 0.68 -17.28 -7.98
N ARG A 190 0.54 -18.61 -8.02
CA ARG A 190 0.21 -19.38 -9.22
C ARG A 190 -1.06 -20.22 -8.96
N PHE A 191 -2.09 -19.97 -9.76
CA PHE A 191 -3.36 -20.67 -9.73
C PHE A 191 -3.37 -21.73 -10.82
N ASN A 192 -3.42 -22.99 -10.42
CA ASN A 192 -3.32 -24.15 -11.30
C ASN A 192 -4.68 -24.83 -11.45
N TYR A 193 -4.99 -25.29 -12.67
CA TYR A 193 -6.12 -26.16 -12.97
C TYR A 193 -5.65 -27.43 -13.69
N ALA A 194 -5.89 -28.58 -13.08
CA ALA A 194 -5.51 -29.89 -13.58
C ALA A 194 -6.41 -30.32 -14.75
N LEU A 195 -5.84 -30.38 -15.95
CA LEU A 195 -6.49 -30.91 -17.15
C LEU A 195 -6.45 -32.45 -17.16
N SER A 196 -5.35 -33.02 -16.67
CA SER A 196 -5.12 -34.45 -16.57
C SER A 196 -4.31 -34.77 -15.30
N PRO A 197 -4.03 -36.04 -15.01
CA PRO A 197 -3.18 -36.43 -13.88
C PRO A 197 -1.81 -35.74 -13.84
N ASN A 198 -1.24 -35.43 -15.00
CA ASN A 198 0.11 -34.89 -15.11
C ASN A 198 0.14 -33.48 -15.69
N TRP A 199 -0.91 -33.03 -16.39
CA TRP A 199 -0.96 -31.73 -17.04
C TRP A 199 -1.87 -30.76 -16.31
N SER A 200 -1.36 -29.57 -16.03
CA SER A 200 -2.12 -28.43 -15.53
C SER A 200 -1.88 -27.20 -16.40
N VAL A 201 -2.89 -26.36 -16.53
CA VAL A 201 -2.73 -24.96 -16.96
C VAL A 201 -2.70 -24.08 -15.74
N PHE A 202 -2.05 -22.93 -15.83
CA PHE A 202 -2.03 -21.98 -14.71
C PHE A 202 -2.05 -20.53 -15.17
N ALA A 203 -2.50 -19.67 -14.24
CA ALA A 203 -2.30 -18.22 -14.27
C ALA A 203 -1.44 -17.83 -13.07
N GLN A 204 -0.46 -16.96 -13.28
CA GLN A 204 0.51 -16.53 -12.26
C GLN A 204 0.65 -15.01 -12.28
N GLY A 205 0.54 -14.41 -11.09
CA GLY A 205 0.87 -13.02 -10.84
C GLY A 205 2.07 -12.93 -9.90
N ASP A 206 3.11 -12.21 -10.28
CA ASP A 206 4.32 -12.06 -9.47
C ASP A 206 4.94 -10.67 -9.53
N TYR A 207 5.66 -10.31 -8.47
CA TYR A 207 6.42 -9.07 -8.36
C TYR A 207 7.92 -9.38 -8.37
N LEU A 208 8.67 -8.69 -9.24
CA LEU A 208 10.11 -8.78 -9.37
C LEU A 208 10.77 -7.45 -9.02
N SER A 209 11.86 -7.49 -8.26
CA SER A 209 12.69 -6.33 -7.95
C SER A 209 14.16 -6.72 -7.90
N THR A 210 15.03 -5.89 -8.45
CA THR A 210 16.46 -5.95 -8.10
C THR A 210 16.73 -5.21 -6.79
N PHE A 211 17.84 -5.56 -6.14
CA PHE A 211 18.34 -4.90 -4.93
C PHE A 211 19.87 -4.97 -4.89
N GLY A 212 20.47 -4.07 -4.09
CA GLY A 212 21.91 -3.83 -4.12
C GLY A 212 22.31 -2.94 -5.30
N ARG A 213 23.16 -1.95 -5.03
CA ARG A 213 23.61 -0.98 -6.05
C ARG A 213 24.80 -1.49 -6.88
N GLN A 214 25.48 -2.52 -6.42
CA GLN A 214 26.66 -3.08 -7.07
C GLN A 214 26.66 -4.61 -6.98
N PHE A 215 27.23 -5.23 -7.99
CA PHE A 215 27.51 -6.66 -8.04
C PHE A 215 28.92 -6.89 -8.57
N GLY A 216 29.77 -7.53 -7.78
CA GLY A 216 31.18 -7.76 -8.15
C GLY A 216 31.95 -6.47 -8.43
N GLY A 217 31.64 -5.38 -7.72
CA GLY A 217 32.27 -4.06 -7.88
C GLY A 217 31.82 -3.27 -9.10
N LYS A 218 30.87 -3.77 -9.90
CA LYS A 218 30.23 -3.03 -11.00
C LYS A 218 28.84 -2.56 -10.58
N ASP A 219 28.44 -1.39 -11.07
CA ASP A 219 27.12 -0.86 -10.78
C ASP A 219 25.99 -1.73 -11.36
N SER A 220 24.94 -1.89 -10.58
CA SER A 220 23.76 -2.73 -10.87
C SER A 220 22.53 -1.92 -11.29
N ASP A 221 22.56 -0.60 -11.11
CA ASP A 221 21.49 0.32 -11.46
C ASP A 221 21.62 0.80 -12.92
N PHE A 222 20.51 1.22 -13.52
CA PHE A 222 20.52 2.00 -14.76
C PHE A 222 20.68 3.48 -14.44
N PHE A 223 21.64 4.15 -15.07
CA PHE A 223 21.95 5.56 -14.85
C PHE A 223 21.67 6.38 -16.09
N ILE A 224 21.14 7.58 -15.87
CA ILE A 224 21.09 8.64 -16.87
C ILE A 224 21.76 9.88 -16.31
N GLU A 225 22.33 10.66 -17.21
CA GLU A 225 22.71 12.04 -16.98
C GLU A 225 21.74 12.92 -17.78
N GLU A 226 21.14 13.91 -17.15
CA GLU A 226 20.12 14.77 -17.77
C GLU A 226 20.27 16.22 -17.31
N ARG A 227 20.08 17.16 -18.24
CA ARG A 227 19.87 18.59 -17.94
C ARG A 227 18.40 18.81 -17.61
N GLU A 228 18.13 19.56 -16.55
CA GLU A 228 16.76 19.87 -16.15
C GLU A 228 16.12 20.81 -17.17
N GLU A 229 14.91 20.48 -17.61
CA GLU A 229 14.13 21.32 -18.51
C GLU A 229 13.45 22.43 -17.71
N MET A 230 13.86 23.68 -17.95
CA MET A 230 13.31 24.87 -17.29
C MET A 230 12.10 25.41 -18.05
N LEU A 231 12.18 25.43 -19.38
CA LEU A 231 11.13 25.94 -20.27
C LEU A 231 10.80 24.89 -21.34
N PRO A 232 9.59 24.29 -21.31
CA PRO A 232 9.20 23.29 -22.29
C PRO A 232 9.26 23.83 -23.73
N ILE A 233 9.83 23.05 -24.65
CA ILE A 233 9.84 23.37 -26.08
C ILE A 233 8.58 22.81 -26.74
N ALA A 234 7.80 23.67 -27.41
CA ALA A 234 6.64 23.28 -28.19
C ALA A 234 6.96 23.26 -29.70
N PRO A 235 6.16 22.58 -30.55
CA PRO A 235 6.43 22.49 -32.00
C PRO A 235 6.51 23.81 -32.78
N ASN A 236 6.03 24.91 -32.20
CA ASN A 236 6.07 26.26 -32.77
C ASN A 236 7.03 27.19 -32.02
N THR A 237 7.94 26.62 -31.23
CA THR A 237 8.94 27.40 -30.49
C THR A 237 10.16 27.65 -31.36
N PHE A 238 10.57 28.91 -31.46
CA PHE A 238 11.87 29.28 -32.00
C PHE A 238 12.90 29.30 -30.86
N VAL A 239 13.94 28.49 -30.96
CA VAL A 239 15.00 28.37 -29.94
C VAL A 239 16.18 29.26 -30.31
N ASN A 240 16.42 30.30 -29.53
CA ASN A 240 17.59 31.19 -29.71
C ASN A 240 18.86 30.60 -29.06
N ASN A 241 18.71 30.04 -27.86
CA ASN A 241 19.77 29.37 -27.13
C ASN A 241 19.22 28.14 -26.40
N GLY A 242 19.88 27.00 -26.53
CA GLY A 242 19.45 25.77 -25.85
C GLY A 242 19.43 25.90 -24.32
N TYR A 243 20.27 26.77 -23.74
CA TYR A 243 20.30 27.02 -22.30
C TYR A 243 19.16 27.90 -21.78
N ASP A 244 18.36 28.52 -22.67
CA ASP A 244 17.12 29.17 -22.25
C ASP A 244 16.07 28.13 -21.83
N HIS A 245 16.19 26.90 -22.35
CA HIS A 245 15.25 25.81 -22.12
C HIS A 245 15.77 24.75 -21.16
N TYR A 246 17.09 24.62 -21.01
CA TYR A 246 17.74 23.60 -20.20
C TYR A 246 18.80 24.19 -19.28
N THR A 247 18.93 23.66 -18.07
CA THR A 247 19.98 24.07 -17.13
C THR A 247 21.39 23.85 -17.70
N ASP A 248 22.33 24.68 -17.28
CA ASP A 248 23.75 24.53 -17.55
C ASP A 248 24.39 23.37 -16.74
N HIS A 249 23.73 22.95 -15.65
CA HIS A 249 24.09 21.77 -14.86
C HIS A 249 23.41 20.48 -15.33
N THR A 250 24.09 19.36 -15.12
CA THR A 250 23.55 18.00 -15.32
C THR A 250 23.30 17.32 -13.98
N ALA A 251 22.21 16.57 -13.90
CA ALA A 251 21.87 15.72 -12.77
C ALA A 251 21.98 14.25 -13.16
N VAL A 252 22.64 13.45 -12.32
CA VAL A 252 22.70 11.99 -12.47
C VAL A 252 21.54 11.35 -11.72
N ARG A 253 20.74 10.57 -12.43
CA ARG A 253 19.62 9.82 -11.86
C ARG A 253 19.83 8.33 -12.07
N SER A 254 19.47 7.52 -11.09
CA SER A 254 19.54 6.06 -11.19
C SER A 254 18.21 5.38 -10.88
N THR A 255 18.05 4.17 -11.40
CA THR A 255 16.94 3.30 -11.05
C THR A 255 17.34 1.83 -11.09
N TYR A 256 16.64 1.02 -10.31
CA TYR A 256 16.74 -0.43 -10.30
C TYR A 256 15.53 -1.03 -11.03
N THR A 257 15.63 -2.30 -11.45
CA THR A 257 14.56 -2.98 -12.20
C THR A 257 13.43 -3.39 -11.25
N GLN A 258 12.20 -2.97 -11.58
CA GLN A 258 10.99 -3.33 -10.83
C GLN A 258 9.83 -3.62 -11.78
N ALA A 259 9.18 -4.78 -11.62
CA ALA A 259 8.07 -5.16 -12.48
C ALA A 259 7.01 -6.00 -11.74
N VAL A 260 5.75 -5.86 -12.18
CA VAL A 260 4.65 -6.78 -11.89
C VAL A 260 4.36 -7.57 -13.15
N ASN A 261 4.40 -8.89 -13.03
CA ASN A 261 4.26 -9.85 -14.11
C ASN A 261 2.89 -10.52 -14.02
N MET A 262 2.23 -10.66 -15.16
CA MET A 262 1.01 -11.44 -15.31
C MET A 262 1.25 -12.47 -16.41
N THR A 263 1.24 -13.74 -16.04
CA THR A 263 1.65 -14.83 -16.92
C THR A 263 0.64 -15.97 -16.90
N VAL A 264 0.60 -16.69 -18.01
CA VAL A 264 -0.12 -17.96 -18.11
C VAL A 264 0.86 -19.02 -18.59
N GLY A 265 0.55 -20.28 -18.30
CA GLY A 265 1.45 -21.34 -18.69
C GLY A 265 0.89 -22.74 -18.52
N VAL A 266 1.74 -23.70 -18.84
CA VAL A 266 1.48 -25.13 -18.71
C VAL A 266 2.49 -25.75 -17.78
N LYS A 267 2.01 -26.65 -16.92
CA LYS A 267 2.80 -27.35 -15.92
C LYS A 267 2.64 -28.86 -16.08
N TYR A 268 3.76 -29.57 -16.10
CA TYR A 268 3.82 -31.01 -16.06
C TYR A 268 4.26 -31.48 -14.65
N THR A 269 3.49 -32.41 -14.08
CA THR A 269 3.75 -33.00 -12.76
C THR A 269 4.20 -34.44 -12.94
N PHE A 270 5.38 -34.80 -12.43
CA PHE A 270 5.95 -36.14 -12.59
C PHE A 270 5.37 -37.13 -11.59
N GLY A 271 4.91 -38.30 -12.07
CA GLY A 271 4.46 -39.44 -11.26
C GLY A 271 3.32 -40.24 -11.91
N LYS A 272 3.20 -41.54 -11.59
CA LYS A 272 2.11 -42.41 -12.07
C LYS A 272 0.93 -42.32 -11.11
N ARG A 273 -0.26 -41.90 -11.57
CA ARG A 273 -1.50 -42.27 -10.85
C ARG A 273 -1.64 -43.80 -10.98
N LYS A 274 -1.54 -44.55 -9.89
CA LYS A 274 -2.12 -45.89 -9.90
C LYS A 274 -3.63 -45.70 -10.12
N ALA A 275 -4.14 -46.20 -11.24
CA ALA A 275 -5.58 -46.37 -11.41
C ALA A 275 -6.10 -47.13 -10.19
N ARG A 276 -7.14 -46.61 -9.55
CA ARG A 276 -7.86 -47.32 -8.50
C ARG A 276 -8.24 -48.68 -9.10
N LYS A 277 -7.75 -49.78 -8.52
CA LYS A 277 -8.10 -51.14 -8.98
C LYS A 277 -9.64 -51.23 -9.04
N PRO A 278 -10.23 -51.80 -10.11
CA PRO A 278 -11.65 -52.12 -10.10
C PRO A 278 -11.89 -53.02 -8.89
N VAL A 279 -12.87 -52.66 -8.06
CA VAL A 279 -13.34 -53.52 -6.98
C VAL A 279 -13.81 -54.83 -7.63
N GLU A 280 -13.23 -55.95 -7.21
CA GLU A 280 -13.63 -57.29 -7.60
C GLU A 280 -15.13 -57.48 -7.39
N ARG A 281 -15.84 -57.98 -8.40
CA ARG A 281 -17.27 -58.27 -8.31
C ARG A 281 -17.48 -59.38 -7.28
N PRO A 282 -18.40 -59.25 -6.31
CA PRO A 282 -18.82 -60.38 -5.51
C PRO A 282 -19.60 -61.38 -6.38
N VAL A 283 -19.36 -62.66 -6.15
CA VAL A 283 -20.15 -63.82 -6.60
C VAL A 283 -21.64 -63.60 -6.25
N PRO A 284 -22.60 -63.99 -7.11
CA PRO A 284 -24.00 -63.63 -6.89
C PRO A 284 -24.59 -64.39 -5.70
N PRO A 285 -25.32 -63.73 -4.79
CA PRO A 285 -26.22 -64.43 -3.91
C PRO A 285 -27.56 -64.67 -4.62
N VAL A 286 -28.18 -65.75 -4.15
CA VAL A 286 -29.47 -66.32 -4.51
C VAL A 286 -30.58 -65.28 -4.51
N VAL A 287 -31.54 -65.50 -5.40
CA VAL A 287 -32.81 -64.77 -5.51
C VAL A 287 -33.55 -64.86 -4.17
N GLU A 288 -33.75 -63.72 -3.51
CA GLU A 288 -34.84 -63.57 -2.55
C GLU A 288 -35.38 -62.13 -2.56
N THR A 289 -36.67 -62.09 -2.87
CA THR A 289 -37.71 -61.06 -2.67
C THR A 289 -37.28 -59.65 -2.27
N VAL A 290 -37.71 -58.69 -3.08
CA VAL A 290 -37.82 -57.26 -2.79
C VAL A 290 -38.45 -57.02 -1.41
N PRO A 291 -37.78 -56.24 -0.54
CA PRO A 291 -38.46 -55.44 0.45
C PRO A 291 -38.06 -53.96 0.29
N ASP A 292 -39.10 -53.14 0.23
CA ASP A 292 -39.22 -51.77 0.71
C ASP A 292 -38.00 -50.83 0.68
N VAL A 293 -38.16 -49.71 -0.02
CA VAL A 293 -37.22 -48.58 -0.03
C VAL A 293 -37.13 -48.01 1.39
N GLN A 294 -36.06 -48.34 2.12
CA GLN A 294 -35.77 -47.62 3.35
C GLN A 294 -35.34 -46.17 3.01
N PRO A 295 -35.86 -45.16 3.72
CA PRO A 295 -35.47 -43.78 3.50
C PRO A 295 -33.99 -43.61 3.85
N VAL A 296 -33.24 -42.96 2.96
CA VAL A 296 -31.84 -42.57 3.20
C VAL A 296 -31.79 -41.77 4.50
N GLN A 297 -31.18 -42.34 5.55
CA GLN A 297 -30.90 -41.59 6.78
C GLN A 297 -30.01 -40.40 6.39
N GLN A 298 -30.58 -39.20 6.47
CA GLN A 298 -29.88 -37.96 6.19
C GLN A 298 -28.79 -37.80 7.25
N GLN A 299 -27.53 -38.01 6.84
CA GLN A 299 -26.39 -37.85 7.74
C GLN A 299 -26.31 -36.39 8.20
N PRO A 300 -26.04 -36.15 9.49
CA PRO A 300 -25.87 -34.81 10.03
C PRO A 300 -24.70 -34.12 9.31
N LYS A 301 -24.83 -32.80 9.07
CA LYS A 301 -23.85 -32.00 8.33
C LYS A 301 -23.41 -30.82 9.16
N ASP A 302 -22.18 -30.38 8.97
CA ASP A 302 -21.72 -29.14 9.57
C ASP A 302 -22.30 -27.93 8.83
N VAL A 303 -22.56 -26.83 9.52
CA VAL A 303 -22.88 -25.54 8.92
C VAL A 303 -21.74 -24.56 9.17
N LEU A 304 -21.16 -24.03 8.10
CA LEU A 304 -20.15 -22.98 8.15
C LEU A 304 -20.73 -21.70 7.54
N VAL A 305 -20.69 -20.63 8.34
CA VAL A 305 -21.19 -19.31 7.93
C VAL A 305 -20.02 -18.34 7.81
N VAL A 306 -19.95 -17.63 6.68
CA VAL A 306 -18.95 -16.58 6.45
C VAL A 306 -19.63 -15.25 6.19
N VAL A 307 -19.22 -14.21 6.91
CA VAL A 307 -19.75 -12.86 6.72
C VAL A 307 -18.78 -12.04 5.89
N LYS A 308 -19.31 -11.39 4.85
CA LYS A 308 -18.56 -10.50 3.96
C LYS A 308 -19.23 -9.13 3.89
N ASP A 309 -18.41 -8.11 3.66
CA ASP A 309 -18.88 -6.78 3.25
C ASP A 309 -19.49 -6.87 1.85
N LYS A 310 -20.71 -6.38 1.69
CA LYS A 310 -21.44 -6.47 0.42
C LYS A 310 -20.77 -5.68 -0.71
N GLN A 311 -20.12 -4.57 -0.39
CA GLN A 311 -19.57 -3.67 -1.39
C GLN A 311 -18.17 -4.07 -1.85
N THR A 312 -17.32 -4.52 -0.93
CA THR A 312 -15.92 -4.89 -1.22
C THR A 312 -15.70 -6.40 -1.36
N GLY A 313 -16.64 -7.22 -0.87
CA GLY A 313 -16.48 -8.67 -0.77
C GLY A 313 -15.48 -9.13 0.31
N LEU A 314 -14.91 -8.19 1.09
CA LEU A 314 -13.96 -8.50 2.15
C LEU A 314 -14.65 -9.26 3.28
N ALA A 315 -13.99 -10.29 3.80
CA ALA A 315 -14.47 -11.00 4.98
C ALA A 315 -14.45 -10.08 6.21
N LEU A 316 -15.48 -10.17 7.04
CA LEU A 316 -15.68 -9.29 8.18
C LEU A 316 -15.54 -10.05 9.49
N SER A 317 -14.51 -9.71 10.27
CA SER A 317 -14.37 -10.17 11.65
C SER A 317 -15.25 -9.39 12.62
N GLY A 318 -15.50 -9.94 13.81
CA GLY A 318 -16.24 -9.25 14.86
C GLY A 318 -17.75 -9.08 14.58
N VAL A 319 -18.29 -9.81 13.60
CA VAL A 319 -19.75 -9.83 13.35
C VAL A 319 -20.38 -10.83 14.30
N LYS A 320 -21.40 -10.41 15.04
CA LYS A 320 -22.20 -11.32 15.85
C LYS A 320 -23.12 -12.09 14.92
N VAL A 321 -22.94 -13.40 14.80
CA VAL A 321 -23.75 -14.29 13.96
C VAL A 321 -24.65 -15.13 14.86
N VAL A 322 -25.92 -15.22 14.46
CA VAL A 322 -26.95 -16.02 15.11
C VAL A 322 -27.42 -17.09 14.11
N ILE A 323 -27.34 -18.35 14.53
CA ILE A 323 -27.91 -19.50 13.83
C ILE A 323 -29.04 -20.03 14.71
N ASP A 324 -30.27 -19.79 14.29
CA ASP A 324 -31.49 -20.17 15.00
C ASP A 324 -32.20 -21.32 14.27
N GLY A 325 -32.26 -22.51 14.87
CA GLY A 325 -32.98 -23.64 14.30
C GLY A 325 -32.55 -25.01 14.83
N GLY A 326 -33.34 -26.04 14.50
CA GLY A 326 -33.14 -27.39 15.03
C GLY A 326 -33.45 -27.49 16.52
N ASP A 327 -32.42 -27.67 17.35
CA ASP A 327 -32.50 -27.93 18.80
C ASP A 327 -32.20 -26.67 19.67
N GLY A 328 -31.92 -25.49 19.08
CA GLY A 328 -31.70 -24.22 19.81
C GLY A 328 -31.05 -23.09 18.99
N GLU A 329 -30.74 -21.98 19.66
CA GLU A 329 -30.04 -20.81 19.10
C GLU A 329 -28.54 -20.89 19.42
N GLN A 330 -27.68 -20.73 18.40
CA GLN A 330 -26.23 -20.57 18.56
C GLN A 330 -25.80 -19.16 18.17
N VAL A 331 -25.03 -18.52 19.05
CA VAL A 331 -24.47 -17.19 18.83
C VAL A 331 -22.95 -17.26 18.84
N SER A 332 -22.30 -16.71 17.83
CA SER A 332 -20.85 -16.63 17.76
C SER A 332 -20.39 -15.30 17.16
N ILE A 333 -19.08 -15.03 17.25
CA ILE A 333 -18.46 -13.84 16.67
C ILE A 333 -17.48 -14.30 15.59
N THR A 334 -17.54 -13.66 14.43
CA THR A 334 -16.68 -14.04 13.30
C THR A 334 -15.20 -13.78 13.56
N ASN A 335 -14.34 -14.70 13.11
CA ASN A 335 -12.89 -14.58 13.19
C ASN A 335 -12.31 -13.63 12.10
N ALA A 336 -10.97 -13.54 11.99
CA ALA A 336 -10.28 -12.71 11.00
C ALA A 336 -10.62 -13.05 9.53
N HIS A 337 -11.11 -14.26 9.26
CA HIS A 337 -11.56 -14.73 7.95
C HIS A 337 -13.07 -14.58 7.74
N GLY A 338 -13.75 -13.88 8.66
CA GLY A 338 -15.20 -13.68 8.62
C GLY A 338 -16.01 -14.94 8.93
N GLU A 339 -15.37 -16.01 9.40
CA GLU A 339 -16.05 -17.27 9.70
C GLU A 339 -16.64 -17.22 11.11
N ALA A 340 -17.93 -17.53 11.20
CA ALA A 340 -18.60 -17.80 12.47
C ALA A 340 -18.18 -19.18 13.01
N GLU A 341 -18.47 -19.43 14.29
CA GLU A 341 -18.26 -20.77 14.84
C GLU A 341 -19.11 -21.79 14.09
N ARG A 342 -18.50 -22.93 13.77
CA ARG A 342 -19.15 -23.98 12.98
C ARG A 342 -20.19 -24.70 13.85
N LEU A 343 -21.42 -24.80 13.34
CA LEU A 343 -22.44 -25.68 13.93
C LEU A 343 -22.16 -27.11 13.46
N ALA A 344 -21.56 -27.93 14.33
CA ALA A 344 -21.19 -29.29 14.01
C ALA A 344 -22.40 -30.23 14.04
N GLY A 345 -22.50 -31.13 13.06
CA GLY A 345 -23.50 -32.21 13.08
C GLY A 345 -24.96 -31.73 13.08
N ALA A 346 -25.27 -30.60 12.40
CA ALA A 346 -26.62 -30.11 12.23
C ALA A 346 -27.50 -31.18 11.56
N LYS A 347 -28.64 -31.48 12.21
CA LYS A 347 -29.66 -32.38 11.65
C LYS A 347 -30.39 -31.66 10.52
N SER A 348 -30.97 -32.43 9.61
CA SER A 348 -31.81 -31.86 8.57
C SER A 348 -33.01 -31.13 9.19
N GLY A 349 -33.21 -29.89 8.79
CA GLY A 349 -34.21 -29.00 9.38
C GLY A 349 -34.19 -27.62 8.76
N THR A 350 -34.91 -26.69 9.40
CA THR A 350 -34.91 -25.28 9.00
C THR A 350 -34.06 -24.49 9.98
N TYR A 351 -33.12 -23.69 9.46
CA TYR A 351 -32.27 -22.80 10.25
C TYR A 351 -32.33 -21.39 9.67
N ARG A 352 -32.51 -20.38 10.51
CA ARG A 352 -32.39 -18.97 10.16
C ARG A 352 -31.03 -18.47 10.60
N ILE A 353 -30.29 -17.92 9.68
CA ILE A 353 -28.93 -17.46 9.88
C ILE A 353 -28.92 -15.96 9.61
N SER A 354 -28.54 -15.17 10.60
CA SER A 354 -28.39 -13.73 10.46
C SER A 354 -27.17 -13.25 11.24
N GLY A 355 -26.69 -12.06 10.92
CA GLY A 355 -25.61 -11.43 11.65
C GLY A 355 -25.89 -9.96 11.90
N GLU A 356 -25.18 -9.37 12.85
CA GLU A 356 -25.24 -7.96 13.16
C GLU A 356 -23.85 -7.42 13.48
N LYS A 357 -23.53 -6.26 12.93
CA LYS A 357 -22.33 -5.50 13.29
C LYS A 357 -22.66 -4.00 13.22
N ASN A 358 -22.18 -3.23 14.19
CA ASN A 358 -22.43 -1.78 14.27
C ASN A 358 -23.92 -1.38 14.19
N GLY A 359 -24.82 -2.22 14.70
CA GLY A 359 -26.28 -2.01 14.64
C GLY A 359 -26.92 -2.26 13.28
N ILE A 360 -26.16 -2.77 12.29
CA ILE A 360 -26.66 -3.11 10.96
C ILE A 360 -26.68 -4.62 10.81
N ARG A 361 -27.87 -5.14 10.45
CA ARG A 361 -28.08 -6.56 10.19
C ARG A 361 -27.56 -6.96 8.81
N THR A 362 -27.02 -8.17 8.71
CA THR A 362 -26.69 -8.77 7.43
C THR A 362 -27.95 -9.22 6.69
N THR A 363 -27.78 -9.67 5.44
CA THR A 363 -28.78 -10.53 4.81
C THR A 363 -29.11 -11.73 5.70
N GLU A 364 -30.38 -12.08 5.83
CA GLU A 364 -30.81 -13.34 6.46
C GLU A 364 -30.75 -14.46 5.42
N VAL A 365 -30.26 -15.62 5.84
CA VAL A 365 -30.21 -16.84 5.03
C VAL A 365 -30.98 -17.93 5.76
N VAL A 366 -31.86 -18.63 5.03
CA VAL A 366 -32.61 -19.77 5.56
C VAL A 366 -32.07 -21.07 4.97
N LEU A 367 -31.67 -22.00 5.82
CA LEU A 367 -31.44 -23.40 5.45
C LEU A 367 -32.75 -24.16 5.48
N THR A 368 -32.94 -25.06 4.53
CA THR A 368 -34.08 -25.97 4.45
C THR A 368 -33.61 -27.41 4.32
N ALA A 369 -34.51 -28.38 4.48
CA ALA A 369 -34.18 -29.81 4.27
C ALA A 369 -33.54 -30.10 2.91
N ALA A 370 -33.79 -29.29 1.88
CA ALA A 370 -33.15 -29.43 0.57
C ALA A 370 -31.64 -29.15 0.60
N ASP A 371 -31.17 -28.22 1.44
CA ASP A 371 -29.74 -27.94 1.63
C ASP A 371 -29.01 -29.15 2.25
N PHE A 372 -29.72 -29.98 3.02
CA PHE A 372 -29.22 -31.21 3.62
C PHE A 372 -29.22 -32.41 2.66
N ALA A 373 -29.87 -32.34 1.50
CA ALA A 373 -29.99 -33.47 0.58
C ALA A 373 -28.69 -33.79 -0.21
N GLY A 374 -27.74 -32.86 -0.32
CA GLY A 374 -26.49 -33.06 -1.06
C GLY A 374 -25.53 -34.08 -0.40
N GLY A 375 -24.58 -34.65 -1.15
CA GLY A 375 -23.60 -35.61 -0.60
C GLY A 375 -22.43 -35.01 0.21
N GLY A 376 -22.36 -33.68 0.36
CA GLY A 376 -21.27 -33.01 1.08
C GLY A 376 -21.48 -32.97 2.60
N ALA A 377 -20.39 -33.09 3.37
CA ALA A 377 -20.40 -33.09 4.83
C ALA A 377 -20.59 -31.70 5.48
N THR A 378 -20.48 -30.61 4.71
CA THR A 378 -20.61 -29.24 5.21
C THR A 378 -21.51 -28.41 4.29
N ILE A 379 -22.43 -27.66 4.88
CA ILE A 379 -23.24 -26.63 4.23
C ILE A 379 -22.54 -25.29 4.46
N TYR A 380 -22.13 -24.64 3.37
CA TYR A 380 -21.52 -23.31 3.41
C TYR A 380 -22.56 -22.25 3.07
N LYS A 381 -22.65 -21.19 3.88
CA LYS A 381 -23.49 -20.02 3.60
C LYS A 381 -22.74 -18.72 3.83
N GLU A 382 -23.09 -17.72 3.02
CA GLU A 382 -22.55 -16.38 3.12
C GLU A 382 -23.61 -15.42 3.63
N LEU A 383 -23.24 -14.54 4.56
CA LEU A 383 -24.02 -13.38 4.94
C LEU A 383 -23.34 -12.13 4.40
N LEU A 384 -24.12 -11.23 3.81
CA LEU A 384 -23.63 -9.96 3.31
C LEU A 384 -24.02 -8.83 4.27
N HIS A 385 -23.03 -8.08 4.71
CA HIS A 385 -23.17 -6.90 5.56
C HIS A 385 -23.01 -5.64 4.70
N ASP A 386 -23.96 -4.70 4.75
CA ASP A 386 -23.98 -3.50 3.89
C ASP A 386 -23.97 -2.23 4.75
N ASP A 387 -22.87 -2.02 5.49
CA ASP A 387 -22.65 -0.75 6.20
C ASP A 387 -22.06 0.28 5.22
N PRO A 388 -22.75 1.39 4.93
CA PRO A 388 -22.22 2.40 4.00
C PRO A 388 -20.99 3.15 4.56
N ARG A 389 -20.70 3.05 5.86
CA ARG A 389 -19.56 3.73 6.50
C ARG A 389 -18.23 3.04 6.19
N PHE A 390 -17.15 3.79 6.31
CA PHE A 390 -15.79 3.26 6.34
C PHE A 390 -15.39 2.93 7.78
N THR A 391 -14.36 2.10 7.96
CA THR A 391 -13.79 1.82 9.28
C THR A 391 -12.38 2.41 9.36
N LEU A 392 -12.14 3.32 10.30
CA LEU A 392 -10.80 3.77 10.67
C LEU A 392 -10.16 2.73 11.59
N ILE A 393 -8.98 2.24 11.22
CA ILE A 393 -8.11 1.44 12.09
C ILE A 393 -6.91 2.32 12.44
N GLY A 394 -6.88 2.79 13.68
CA GLY A 394 -5.82 3.61 14.22
C GLY A 394 -4.85 2.83 15.09
N GLU A 395 -3.60 3.29 15.15
CA GLU A 395 -2.59 2.80 16.09
C GLU A 395 -1.98 3.98 16.86
N THR A 396 -1.92 3.90 18.18
CA THR A 396 -1.19 4.85 19.03
C THR A 396 0.25 4.40 19.21
N VAL A 397 1.19 5.31 18.97
CA VAL A 397 2.63 5.07 19.08
C VAL A 397 3.32 6.17 19.87
N GLU A 398 4.46 5.87 20.49
CA GLU A 398 5.24 6.87 21.23
C GLU A 398 5.94 7.83 20.27
N GLY A 399 5.60 9.11 20.36
CA GLY A 399 6.16 10.18 19.53
C GLY A 399 6.18 9.81 18.05
N ASN A 400 7.38 9.77 17.47
CA ASN A 400 7.62 9.38 16.08
C ASN A 400 8.16 7.94 15.93
N SER A 401 8.16 7.15 17.00
CA SER A 401 8.65 5.76 16.99
C SER A 401 7.57 4.77 16.52
N ASP A 402 7.96 3.51 16.35
CA ASP A 402 7.00 2.42 16.11
C ASP A 402 6.57 1.70 17.41
N ARG A 403 6.99 2.19 18.59
CA ARG A 403 6.63 1.61 19.90
C ARG A 403 5.15 1.86 20.18
N LYS A 404 4.37 0.79 20.33
CA LYS A 404 2.91 0.87 20.57
C LYS A 404 2.60 1.36 21.98
N LEU A 405 1.55 2.18 22.10
CA LEU A 405 1.04 2.67 23.37
C LEU A 405 -0.40 2.18 23.58
N ALA A 406 -0.60 1.32 24.57
CA ALA A 406 -1.91 0.84 24.98
C ALA A 406 -2.59 1.82 25.97
N GLY A 407 -3.91 1.76 26.10
CA GLY A 407 -4.65 2.51 27.11
C GLY A 407 -4.73 4.01 26.86
N ILE A 408 -4.44 4.47 25.63
CA ILE A 408 -4.53 5.88 25.27
C ILE A 408 -5.96 6.19 24.88
N ASN A 409 -6.61 7.10 25.60
CA ASN A 409 -7.89 7.64 25.17
C ASN A 409 -7.68 8.51 23.91
N THR A 410 -8.40 8.18 22.86
CA THR A 410 -8.39 8.91 21.58
C THR A 410 -9.75 9.56 21.37
N THR A 411 -9.79 10.66 20.63
CA THR A 411 -11.04 11.32 20.25
C THR A 411 -11.02 11.62 18.76
N LEU A 412 -12.09 11.23 18.08
CA LEU A 412 -12.36 11.51 16.68
C LEU A 412 -13.52 12.49 16.56
N THR A 413 -13.29 13.62 15.91
CA THR A 413 -14.27 14.69 15.72
C THR A 413 -14.65 14.78 14.24
N ASN A 414 -15.94 14.73 13.92
CA ASN A 414 -16.45 14.95 12.57
C ASN A 414 -16.44 16.44 12.23
N GLU A 415 -15.75 16.83 11.16
CA GLU A 415 -15.58 18.23 10.77
C GLU A 415 -16.85 18.90 10.23
N GLY A 416 -17.86 18.14 9.82
CA GLY A 416 -19.12 18.68 9.31
C GLY A 416 -20.18 18.89 10.38
N THR A 417 -20.14 18.08 11.45
CA THR A 417 -21.19 18.05 12.49
C THR A 417 -20.69 18.40 13.88
N ASP A 418 -19.37 18.53 14.06
CA ASP A 418 -18.67 18.67 15.33
C ASP A 418 -18.99 17.55 16.35
N ALA A 419 -19.50 16.41 15.86
CA ALA A 419 -19.77 15.24 16.68
C ALA A 419 -18.45 14.56 17.10
N ASN A 420 -18.32 14.28 18.41
CA ASN A 420 -17.16 13.61 18.99
C ASN A 420 -17.46 12.13 19.29
N MET A 421 -16.49 11.28 18.99
CA MET A 421 -16.45 9.88 19.41
C MET A 421 -15.12 9.62 20.12
N SER A 422 -15.12 8.81 21.18
CA SER A 422 -13.91 8.44 21.90
C SER A 422 -13.74 6.93 21.99
N GLN A 423 -12.50 6.49 21.98
CA GLN A 423 -12.08 5.09 22.07
C GLN A 423 -10.76 5.02 22.83
N VAL A 424 -10.58 3.97 23.60
CA VAL A 424 -9.30 3.68 24.27
C VAL A 424 -8.54 2.67 23.43
N SER A 425 -7.26 2.91 23.21
CA SER A 425 -6.42 1.95 22.49
C SER A 425 -6.24 0.65 23.27
N ASP A 426 -6.30 -0.48 22.56
CA ASP A 426 -6.18 -1.82 23.15
C ASP A 426 -4.72 -2.16 23.55
N GLY A 427 -4.48 -3.40 23.98
CA GLY A 427 -3.15 -3.89 24.39
C GLY A 427 -2.09 -3.86 23.28
N GLU A 428 -2.49 -3.78 22.01
CA GLU A 428 -1.60 -3.60 20.86
C GLU A 428 -1.52 -2.13 20.40
N GLY A 429 -2.15 -1.22 21.15
CA GLY A 429 -2.26 0.20 20.83
C GLY A 429 -3.23 0.48 19.69
N LYS A 430 -4.17 -0.40 19.37
CA LYS A 430 -5.14 -0.20 18.27
C LYS A 430 -6.44 0.43 18.75
N PHE A 431 -7.05 1.26 17.92
CA PHE A 431 -8.38 1.83 18.13
C PHE A 431 -9.18 1.84 16.83
N ILE A 432 -10.51 1.80 16.92
CA ILE A 432 -11.39 1.67 15.75
C ILE A 432 -12.54 2.68 15.80
N TYR A 433 -12.77 3.39 14.70
CA TYR A 433 -13.95 4.28 14.53
C TYR A 433 -14.71 3.96 13.26
N GLN A 434 -16.02 4.23 13.25
CA GLN A 434 -16.84 4.24 12.04
C GLN A 434 -16.85 5.66 11.46
N LEU A 435 -16.63 5.78 10.15
CA LEU A 435 -16.55 7.05 9.43
C LEU A 435 -17.66 7.12 8.39
N ASP A 436 -18.48 8.16 8.47
CA ASP A 436 -19.42 8.52 7.41
C ASP A 436 -18.71 8.82 6.10
N GLN A 437 -19.42 8.63 4.99
CA GLN A 437 -18.92 8.92 3.65
C GLN A 437 -18.80 10.43 3.42
N ARG A 438 -17.84 10.82 2.57
CA ARG A 438 -17.64 12.22 2.13
C ARG A 438 -17.46 13.23 3.27
N ALA A 439 -16.92 12.79 4.39
CA ALA A 439 -16.68 13.60 5.58
C ALA A 439 -15.17 13.72 5.85
N ASP A 440 -14.82 14.77 6.57
CA ASP A 440 -13.47 14.96 7.13
C ASP A 440 -13.55 14.79 8.64
N TYR A 441 -12.45 14.34 9.23
CA TYR A 441 -12.32 14.04 10.64
C TYR A 441 -10.99 14.53 11.17
N ASN A 442 -10.96 14.90 12.46
CA ASN A 442 -9.74 15.13 13.21
C ASN A 442 -9.61 14.09 14.32
N VAL A 443 -8.41 13.56 14.51
CA VAL A 443 -8.11 12.55 15.54
C VAL A 443 -7.00 13.06 16.43
N VAL A 444 -7.22 12.96 17.74
CA VAL A 444 -6.28 13.38 18.78
C VAL A 444 -6.21 12.35 19.90
N ALA A 445 -5.09 12.31 20.61
CA ALA A 445 -4.97 11.62 21.88
C ALA A 445 -5.41 12.60 22.98
N ASN A 446 -6.28 12.11 23.85
CA ASN A 446 -6.95 12.88 24.88
C ASN A 446 -6.71 12.22 26.25
N GLN A 447 -5.45 12.25 26.68
CA GLN A 447 -4.94 11.53 27.84
C GLN A 447 -4.14 12.47 28.75
N ALA A 448 -4.43 12.48 30.05
CA ALA A 448 -3.71 13.28 31.03
C ALA A 448 -2.20 12.98 31.01
N GLY A 449 -1.38 14.01 31.15
CA GLY A 449 0.09 13.95 31.06
C GLY A 449 0.67 13.69 29.68
N LYS A 450 -0.17 13.63 28.64
CA LYS A 450 0.28 13.36 27.27
C LYS A 450 -0.32 14.38 26.30
N TYR A 451 0.29 14.48 25.13
CA TYR A 451 -0.23 15.23 24.00
C TYR A 451 -0.06 14.47 22.69
N SER A 452 -0.86 14.80 21.70
CA SER A 452 -0.63 14.42 20.30
C SER A 452 -0.82 15.62 19.39
N GLN A 453 -0.29 15.48 18.18
CA GLN A 453 -0.72 16.34 17.07
C GLN A 453 -2.15 15.98 16.67
N THR A 454 -2.84 16.93 16.04
CA THR A 454 -4.13 16.70 15.41
C THR A 454 -3.91 16.08 14.03
N GLU A 455 -4.35 14.84 13.86
CA GLU A 455 -4.23 14.12 12.59
C GLU A 455 -5.56 14.17 11.84
N ARG A 456 -5.53 14.62 10.58
CA ARG A 456 -6.73 14.72 9.74
C ARG A 456 -6.94 13.44 8.95
N VAL A 457 -8.18 12.94 8.96
CA VAL A 457 -8.62 11.76 8.21
C VAL A 457 -9.78 12.18 7.30
N THR A 458 -9.74 11.81 6.02
CA THR A 458 -10.81 12.14 5.06
C THR A 458 -11.38 10.90 4.40
N THR A 459 -12.70 10.86 4.23
CA THR A 459 -13.40 9.89 3.38
C THR A 459 -13.86 10.51 2.06
N LYS A 460 -13.55 11.77 1.79
CA LYS A 460 -13.85 12.44 0.52
C LYS A 460 -12.97 11.85 -0.60
N GLY A 461 -13.60 11.53 -1.73
CA GLY A 461 -12.92 10.90 -2.86
C GLY A 461 -12.63 9.40 -2.69
N LEU A 462 -12.99 8.80 -1.54
CA LEU A 462 -12.90 7.35 -1.36
C LEU A 462 -14.12 6.64 -1.97
N ASP A 463 -13.85 5.49 -2.60
CA ASP A 463 -14.85 4.62 -3.21
C ASP A 463 -15.10 3.42 -2.29
N ARG A 464 -16.30 3.35 -1.71
CA ARG A 464 -16.67 2.33 -0.71
C ARG A 464 -16.71 0.91 -1.29
N SER A 465 -16.82 0.77 -2.61
CA SER A 465 -16.70 -0.52 -3.31
C SER A 465 -15.25 -1.04 -3.39
N LYS A 466 -14.27 -0.16 -3.23
CA LYS A 466 -12.83 -0.49 -3.33
C LYS A 466 -12.11 -0.42 -1.99
N THR A 467 -12.63 0.35 -1.04
CA THR A 467 -11.96 0.62 0.23
C THR A 467 -12.98 0.59 1.36
N LEU A 468 -12.76 -0.30 2.33
CA LEU A 468 -13.51 -0.33 3.59
C LEU A 468 -12.70 0.32 4.72
N TYR A 469 -11.39 0.10 4.74
CA TYR A 469 -10.52 0.50 5.84
C TYR A 469 -9.69 1.75 5.51
N VAL A 470 -9.69 2.70 6.44
CA VAL A 470 -8.76 3.84 6.47
C VAL A 470 -7.79 3.59 7.63
N THR A 471 -6.50 3.87 7.46
CA THR A 471 -5.50 3.59 8.51
C THR A 471 -4.83 4.86 9.01
N LEU A 472 -4.61 4.97 10.32
CA LEU A 472 -3.94 6.10 10.95
C LEU A 472 -2.87 5.63 11.95
N LYS A 473 -1.73 6.31 12.01
CA LYS A 473 -0.79 6.22 13.14
C LYS A 473 -0.84 7.54 13.89
N LEU A 474 -1.16 7.50 15.17
CA LEU A 474 -1.26 8.65 16.05
C LEU A 474 -0.07 8.67 17.00
N GLY A 475 0.84 9.62 16.80
CA GLY A 475 2.01 9.83 17.66
C GLY A 475 1.61 10.54 18.95
N VAL A 476 1.96 9.96 20.10
CA VAL A 476 1.60 10.45 21.43
C VAL A 476 2.88 10.61 22.24
N SER A 477 3.06 11.78 22.82
CA SER A 477 4.24 12.15 23.60
C SER A 477 3.84 12.54 25.02
N ASP A 478 4.75 12.40 25.97
CA ASP A 478 4.59 12.89 27.34
C ASP A 478 4.74 14.42 27.40
N LEU A 479 4.00 15.06 28.31
CA LEU A 479 4.18 16.46 28.66
C LEU A 479 5.36 16.56 29.63
N GLU A 480 6.45 17.20 29.20
CA GLU A 480 7.66 17.41 30.00
C GLU A 480 8.15 18.84 29.79
N GLU A 481 8.82 19.42 30.79
CA GLU A 481 9.41 20.76 30.67
C GLU A 481 10.44 20.81 29.52
N GLY A 482 10.33 21.82 28.66
CA GLY A 482 11.12 21.96 27.45
C GLY A 482 10.63 21.14 26.24
N ALA A 483 9.59 20.30 26.40
CA ALA A 483 8.98 19.63 25.26
C ALA A 483 8.36 20.67 24.31
N SER A 484 8.64 20.55 23.01
CA SER A 484 8.05 21.44 22.00
C SER A 484 7.50 20.69 20.80
N TRP A 485 6.45 21.23 20.20
CA TRP A 485 5.89 20.69 18.96
C TRP A 485 5.25 21.76 18.09
N VAL A 486 5.28 21.51 16.78
CA VAL A 486 4.63 22.37 15.78
C VAL A 486 3.14 22.09 15.74
N LEU A 487 2.32 23.13 15.81
CA LEU A 487 0.89 23.07 15.55
C LEU A 487 0.64 23.01 14.04
N LYS A 488 0.62 21.79 13.51
CA LYS A 488 0.26 21.53 12.11
C LYS A 488 -1.11 22.16 11.78
N ASN A 489 -1.23 22.75 10.59
CA ASN A 489 -2.47 23.34 10.06
C ASN A 489 -2.98 24.62 10.76
N ILE A 490 -2.19 25.28 11.60
CA ILE A 490 -2.43 26.70 11.90
C ILE A 490 -1.91 27.53 10.72
N LEU A 491 -2.71 27.55 9.65
CA LEU A 491 -2.46 28.40 8.51
C LEU A 491 -3.00 29.80 8.81
N TYR A 492 -2.19 30.80 8.46
CA TYR A 492 -2.60 32.18 8.42
C TYR A 492 -2.57 32.63 6.96
N ASP A 493 -3.57 33.38 6.52
CA ASP A 493 -3.51 34.00 5.19
C ASP A 493 -2.33 34.98 5.13
N PHE A 494 -1.83 35.23 3.91
CA PHE A 494 -0.78 36.24 3.70
C PHE A 494 -1.22 37.57 4.32
N ASP A 495 -0.34 38.12 5.17
CA ASP A 495 -0.59 39.35 5.93
C ASP A 495 -1.84 39.35 6.83
N ARG A 496 -2.25 38.19 7.36
CA ARG A 496 -3.29 38.14 8.40
C ARG A 496 -2.86 37.39 9.66
N SER A 497 -3.53 37.74 10.76
CA SER A 497 -3.39 37.13 12.09
C SER A 497 -4.72 36.60 12.65
N ASN A 498 -5.80 36.58 11.86
CA ASN A 498 -7.07 36.01 12.29
C ASN A 498 -6.99 34.47 12.36
N ILE A 499 -7.56 33.88 13.40
CA ILE A 499 -7.68 32.43 13.54
C ILE A 499 -8.74 31.93 12.56
N ARG A 500 -8.32 31.16 11.57
CA ARG A 500 -9.21 30.49 10.62
C ARG A 500 -9.94 29.30 11.29
N PRO A 501 -11.07 28.82 10.74
CA PRO A 501 -11.80 27.68 11.33
C PRO A 501 -10.99 26.39 11.46
N ASP A 502 -10.09 26.11 10.51
CA ASP A 502 -9.16 24.98 10.57
C ASP A 502 -8.13 25.15 11.70
N ALA A 503 -7.55 26.35 11.84
CA ALA A 503 -6.66 26.69 12.96
C ALA A 503 -7.37 26.65 14.33
N ALA A 504 -8.65 27.04 14.38
CA ALA A 504 -9.46 27.03 15.59
C ALA A 504 -9.58 25.61 16.19
N ARG A 505 -9.71 24.58 15.34
CA ARG A 505 -9.78 23.18 15.80
C ARG A 505 -8.48 22.66 16.38
N VAL A 506 -7.35 23.07 15.81
CA VAL A 506 -6.03 22.74 16.37
C VAL A 506 -5.88 23.40 17.74
N LEU A 507 -6.30 24.66 17.88
CA LEU A 507 -6.29 25.37 19.17
C LEU A 507 -7.30 24.80 20.17
N ASP A 508 -8.43 24.24 19.73
CA ASP A 508 -9.36 23.54 20.61
C ASP A 508 -8.72 22.30 21.23
N ASN A 509 -7.90 21.56 20.49
CA ASN A 509 -7.11 20.46 21.04
C ASN A 509 -6.12 20.96 22.11
N VAL A 510 -5.44 22.07 21.86
CA VAL A 510 -4.54 22.69 22.84
C VAL A 510 -5.30 23.10 24.10
N ALA A 511 -6.49 23.69 23.95
CA ALA A 511 -7.34 24.03 25.08
C ALA A 511 -7.73 22.78 25.89
N ASN A 512 -8.11 21.69 25.22
CA ASN A 512 -8.43 20.43 25.89
C ASN A 512 -7.24 19.87 26.68
N ILE A 513 -6.04 19.87 26.08
CA ILE A 513 -4.79 19.45 26.76
C ILE A 513 -4.57 20.31 28.01
N MET A 514 -4.70 21.64 27.90
CA MET A 514 -4.49 22.54 29.04
C MET A 514 -5.58 22.44 30.12
N GLN A 515 -6.81 22.10 29.76
CA GLN A 515 -7.90 21.85 30.71
C GLN A 515 -7.69 20.55 31.49
N GLN A 516 -7.20 19.50 30.82
CA GLN A 516 -6.89 18.22 31.45
C GLN A 516 -5.63 18.25 32.31
N ASN A 517 -4.75 19.21 32.07
CA ASN A 517 -3.48 19.36 32.75
C ASN A 517 -3.42 20.75 33.41
N PRO A 518 -4.07 20.99 34.56
CA PRO A 518 -4.23 22.34 35.12
C PRO A 518 -2.93 23.05 35.51
N THR A 519 -1.85 22.29 35.79
CA THR A 519 -0.52 22.82 36.12
C THR A 519 0.29 23.24 34.89
N LEU A 520 -0.08 22.74 33.70
CA LEU A 520 0.65 22.98 32.46
C LEU A 520 0.73 24.47 32.13
N ARG A 521 1.94 24.96 31.89
CA ARG A 521 2.24 26.29 31.37
C ARG A 521 2.96 26.17 30.04
N ILE A 522 2.56 26.97 29.07
CA ILE A 522 3.09 26.90 27.71
C ILE A 522 3.53 28.25 27.15
N GLU A 523 4.47 28.24 26.22
CA GLU A 523 4.75 29.32 25.29
C GLU A 523 4.13 28.98 23.93
N LEU A 524 3.41 29.93 23.34
CA LEU A 524 2.99 29.89 21.95
C LEU A 524 3.93 30.78 21.13
N SER A 525 4.72 30.12 20.29
CA SER A 525 5.80 30.70 19.51
C SER A 525 5.38 30.80 18.05
N SER A 526 5.22 32.00 17.52
CA SER A 526 4.86 32.20 16.10
C SER A 526 6.06 32.67 15.28
N HIS A 527 6.13 32.22 14.03
CA HIS A 527 7.23 32.49 13.10
C HIS A 527 6.71 32.96 11.72
N THR A 528 7.56 33.65 10.97
CA THR A 528 7.32 34.05 9.57
C THR A 528 8.33 33.38 8.64
N ASP A 529 8.08 33.45 7.33
CA ASP A 529 9.14 33.22 6.35
C ASP A 529 10.04 34.46 6.24
N SER A 530 11.12 34.35 5.47
CA SER A 530 12.16 35.36 5.23
C SER A 530 11.75 36.47 4.25
N ARG A 531 10.53 36.44 3.71
CA ARG A 531 10.11 37.44 2.73
C ARG A 531 9.50 38.61 3.47
N GLY A 532 10.02 39.80 3.21
CA GLY A 532 9.54 41.04 3.81
C GLY A 532 10.60 41.69 4.68
N ASN A 533 10.18 42.69 5.45
CA ASN A 533 11.05 43.42 6.36
C ASN A 533 11.10 42.74 7.74
N ASP A 534 12.28 42.60 8.33
CA ASP A 534 12.49 41.90 9.60
C ASP A 534 11.61 42.46 10.75
N ALA A 535 11.54 43.79 10.88
CA ALA A 535 10.74 44.44 11.94
C ALA A 535 9.23 44.21 11.71
N TYR A 536 8.83 44.20 10.45
CA TYR A 536 7.47 43.85 10.07
C TYR A 536 7.15 42.38 10.42
N ASN A 537 8.01 41.45 10.04
CA ASN A 537 7.89 40.02 10.28
C ASN A 537 7.86 39.70 11.79
N LEU A 538 8.68 40.38 12.58
CA LEU A 538 8.63 40.31 14.04
C LEU A 538 7.25 40.75 14.57
N SER A 539 6.75 41.91 14.14
CA SER A 539 5.43 42.42 14.56
C SER A 539 4.29 41.47 14.15
N LEU A 540 4.36 40.89 12.96
CA LEU A 540 3.34 39.98 12.42
C LEU A 540 3.30 38.68 13.22
N SER A 541 4.45 38.10 13.50
CA SER A 541 4.53 36.90 14.33
C SER A 541 3.99 37.13 15.74
N GLN A 542 4.28 38.28 16.37
CA GLN A 542 3.75 38.59 17.69
C GLN A 542 2.22 38.70 17.68
N ARG A 543 1.64 39.38 16.68
CA ARG A 543 0.18 39.46 16.52
C ARG A 543 -0.46 38.08 16.37
N ARG A 544 0.21 37.13 15.71
CA ARG A 544 -0.27 35.73 15.56
C ARG A 544 -0.24 34.98 16.89
N ALA A 545 0.85 35.09 17.65
CA ALA A 545 0.95 34.48 18.96
C ALA A 545 -0.11 35.04 19.93
N ASP A 546 -0.31 36.36 19.92
CA ASP A 546 -1.33 37.03 20.74
C ASP A 546 -2.74 36.58 20.36
N ALA A 547 -3.03 36.41 19.07
CA ALA A 547 -4.32 35.94 18.58
C ALA A 547 -4.62 34.50 19.03
N ALA A 548 -3.61 33.62 19.01
CA ALA A 548 -3.74 32.24 19.49
C ALA A 548 -3.99 32.19 21.01
N VAL A 549 -3.25 32.98 21.79
CA VAL A 549 -3.49 33.10 23.25
C VAL A 549 -4.89 33.66 23.53
N ALA A 550 -5.30 34.72 22.83
CA ALA A 550 -6.64 35.28 22.99
C ALA A 550 -7.74 34.26 22.67
N TYR A 551 -7.51 33.38 21.70
CA TYR A 551 -8.42 32.27 21.40
C TYR A 551 -8.52 31.27 22.57
N LEU A 552 -7.38 30.82 23.11
CA LEU A 552 -7.35 29.89 24.24
C LEU A 552 -7.98 30.50 25.51
N VAL A 553 -7.80 31.79 25.75
CA VAL A 553 -8.50 32.51 26.84
C VAL A 553 -10.01 32.46 26.66
N ARG A 554 -10.52 32.69 25.44
CA ARG A 554 -11.97 32.56 25.15
C ARG A 554 -12.49 31.13 25.36
N LYS A 555 -11.63 30.13 25.25
CA LYS A 555 -11.93 28.71 25.53
C LYS A 555 -11.77 28.35 27.02
N GLY A 556 -11.52 29.34 27.88
CA GLY A 556 -11.51 29.17 29.34
C GLY A 556 -10.13 28.87 29.93
N ILE A 557 -9.04 29.01 29.18
CA ILE A 557 -7.69 28.85 29.72
C ILE A 557 -7.22 30.15 30.38
N ASP A 558 -6.71 30.06 31.61
CA ASP A 558 -6.16 31.21 32.32
C ASP A 558 -4.95 31.79 31.56
N ARG A 559 -4.98 33.11 31.31
CA ARG A 559 -3.94 33.85 30.57
C ARG A 559 -2.56 33.75 31.22
N SER A 560 -2.47 33.57 32.53
CA SER A 560 -1.21 33.44 33.28
C SER A 560 -0.45 32.14 32.97
N ARG A 561 -1.14 31.15 32.40
CA ARG A 561 -0.58 29.84 32.00
C ARG A 561 0.05 29.86 30.60
N MET A 562 -0.01 31.00 29.90
CA MET A 562 0.45 31.11 28.52
C MET A 562 1.37 32.32 28.33
N VAL A 563 2.43 32.13 27.55
CA VAL A 563 3.29 33.20 27.06
C VAL A 563 3.15 33.28 25.54
N ALA A 564 2.90 34.46 24.98
CA ALA A 564 2.86 34.67 23.52
C ALA A 564 4.16 35.30 23.06
N ARG A 565 4.87 34.66 22.12
CA ARG A 565 6.15 35.14 21.59
C ARG A 565 6.16 35.11 20.06
N GLY A 566 6.39 36.26 19.45
CA GLY A 566 6.71 36.38 18.04
C GLY A 566 8.22 36.36 17.82
N TYR A 567 8.71 35.44 16.99
CA TYR A 567 10.13 35.34 16.63
C TYR A 567 10.44 35.90 15.23
N GLY A 568 9.43 36.31 14.47
CA GLY A 568 9.58 36.69 13.07
C GLY A 568 10.30 35.59 12.27
N GLU A 569 11.29 36.01 11.49
CA GLU A 569 12.16 35.13 10.70
C GLU A 569 13.47 34.75 11.41
N THR A 570 13.64 35.10 12.70
CA THR A 570 14.91 34.86 13.41
C THR A 570 15.21 33.38 13.72
N ARG A 571 14.22 32.49 13.52
CA ARG A 571 14.29 31.05 13.79
C ARG A 571 13.66 30.24 12.64
N LEU A 572 14.28 30.32 11.46
CA LEU A 572 13.91 29.52 10.29
C LEU A 572 14.23 28.03 10.52
N LEU A 573 13.44 27.14 9.93
CA LEU A 573 13.66 25.67 9.97
C LEU A 573 14.58 25.18 8.85
N ASN A 574 14.87 26.04 7.88
CA ASN A 574 15.60 25.72 6.66
C ASN A 574 16.46 26.91 6.24
N ASP A 575 17.27 26.71 5.22
CA ASP A 575 18.22 27.70 4.72
C ASP A 575 17.59 28.80 3.85
N CYS A 576 16.25 28.91 3.83
CA CYS A 576 15.53 29.93 3.07
C CYS A 576 15.53 31.28 3.78
N GLY A 577 16.70 31.86 3.97
CA GLY A 577 16.92 33.19 4.54
C GLY A 577 16.70 34.33 3.53
N ASN A 578 16.98 35.55 3.98
CA ASN A 578 16.76 36.76 3.19
C ASN A 578 17.63 36.73 1.92
N GLY A 579 17.02 36.95 0.75
CA GLY A 579 17.70 36.96 -0.55
C GLY A 579 18.03 35.57 -1.13
N VAL A 580 17.61 34.49 -0.47
CA VAL A 580 17.73 33.12 -0.99
C VAL A 580 16.47 32.80 -1.80
N ASP A 581 16.63 32.39 -3.06
CA ASP A 581 15.50 31.89 -3.86
C ASP A 581 15.12 30.49 -3.38
N CYS A 582 13.86 30.32 -3.01
CA CYS A 582 13.37 29.11 -2.38
C CYS A 582 11.99 28.71 -2.90
N PRO A 583 11.73 27.39 -3.04
CA PRO A 583 10.40 26.91 -3.36
C PRO A 583 9.40 27.30 -2.26
N GLU A 584 8.15 27.61 -2.66
CA GLU A 584 7.09 28.08 -1.74
C GLU A 584 6.84 27.11 -0.58
N GLU A 585 7.06 25.81 -0.77
CA GLU A 585 6.92 24.78 0.25
C GLU A 585 7.85 25.02 1.46
N LEU A 586 9.07 25.49 1.22
CA LEU A 586 10.04 25.79 2.28
C LEU A 586 9.70 27.08 3.01
N HIS A 587 9.19 28.10 2.30
CA HIS A 587 8.64 29.29 2.95
C HIS A 587 7.41 28.95 3.80
N GLN A 588 6.51 28.09 3.30
CA GLN A 588 5.34 27.63 4.03
C GLN A 588 5.70 26.86 5.30
N ALA A 589 6.78 26.09 5.29
CA ALA A 589 7.27 25.40 6.50
C ALA A 589 7.73 26.38 7.60
N ASN A 590 8.29 27.54 7.23
CA ASN A 590 8.70 28.57 8.18
C ASN A 590 7.52 29.33 8.80
N ARG A 591 6.43 29.52 8.05
CA ARG A 591 5.17 30.13 8.51
C ARG A 591 4.40 29.19 9.44
N ARG A 592 4.82 29.09 10.69
CA ARG A 592 4.32 28.11 11.66
C ARG A 592 4.06 28.72 13.04
N THR A 593 3.37 27.96 13.88
CA THR A 593 3.27 28.22 15.32
C THR A 593 3.65 26.95 16.07
N GLU A 594 4.45 27.10 17.11
CA GLU A 594 4.94 26.03 17.97
C GLU A 594 4.39 26.23 19.38
N ILE A 595 4.27 25.12 20.11
CA ILE A 595 4.07 25.12 21.55
C ILE A 595 5.36 24.64 22.19
N GLU A 596 5.77 25.30 23.25
CA GLU A 596 6.82 24.85 24.16
C GLU A 596 6.25 24.75 25.58
N VAL A 597 6.52 23.64 26.26
CA VAL A 597 6.13 23.43 27.66
C VAL A 597 7.12 24.15 28.55
N LEU A 598 6.64 25.15 29.27
CA LEU A 598 7.46 25.94 30.21
C LEU A 598 7.56 25.26 31.57
N ASN A 599 6.52 24.56 31.99
CA ASN A 599 6.44 23.80 33.23
C ASN A 599 5.20 22.88 33.20
N TYR A 600 5.28 21.70 33.81
CA TYR A 600 4.17 20.75 33.91
C TYR A 600 4.07 20.13 35.30
#